data_AF-A0A959BQ08-F1
#
_entry.id   AF-A0A959BQ08-F1
#
_cell.length_a   1.000
_cell.length_b   1.000
_cell.length_c   1.000
_cell.angle_alpha   90.00
_cell.angle_beta   90.00
_cell.angle_gamma   90.00
#
_symmetry.space_group_name_H-M   'P 1'
#
loop_
_entity.id
_entity.type
_entity.pdbx_description
1 polymer ?
#
loop_
_entity_poly.entity_id
_entity_poly.type
_entity_poly.pdbx_seq_one_letter_code
_entity_poly.pdbx_strand_id
1 'polypeptide(L)'
;MTSWMISFELLALMLLGAFSCSSPLHGSHADWTPPCEINNIGTICFHNETSKEVAVSIGESEASVRSATTICMDIYAGNYEYKAKQGWRKWKEEVEVMSCSSSYVSLFK
;
A
#
# COMPACT_ATOMS: atom_id res chain seq x y z
N MET A 1 -68.29 6.91 -2.17
CA MET A 1 -67.52 6.41 -3.33
C MET A 1 -66.34 7.35 -3.59
N THR A 2 -65.23 7.19 -2.85
CA THR A 2 -63.96 7.93 -3.09
C THR A 2 -62.86 7.15 -2.36
N SER A 3 -62.41 6.04 -2.95
CA SER A 3 -61.37 5.20 -2.34
C SER A 3 -60.51 4.52 -3.40
N TRP A 4 -60.16 5.18 -4.50
CA TRP A 4 -59.33 4.57 -5.55
C TRP A 4 -58.55 5.59 -6.39
N MET A 5 -57.94 6.63 -5.81
CA MET A 5 -57.11 7.55 -6.63
C MET A 5 -55.81 8.05 -6.00
N ILE A 6 -55.44 7.64 -4.77
CA ILE A 6 -54.23 8.17 -4.11
C ILE A 6 -53.06 7.16 -4.14
N SER A 7 -53.26 5.95 -4.66
CA SER A 7 -52.21 4.92 -4.67
C SER A 7 -51.34 4.88 -5.93
N PHE A 8 -51.64 5.65 -6.96
CA PHE A 8 -50.87 5.61 -8.22
C PHE A 8 -49.75 6.66 -8.29
N GLU A 9 -49.89 7.81 -7.63
CA GLU A 9 -48.89 8.89 -7.74
C GLU A 9 -47.67 8.70 -6.82
N LEU A 10 -47.80 7.93 -5.73
CA LEU A 10 -46.68 7.62 -4.83
C LEU A 10 -45.71 6.56 -5.37
N LEU A 11 -46.14 5.74 -6.34
CA LEU A 11 -45.29 4.70 -6.93
C LEU A 11 -44.35 5.24 -8.02
N ALA A 12 -44.74 6.34 -8.70
CA ALA A 12 -43.95 6.95 -9.77
C ALA A 12 -42.73 7.73 -9.25
N LEU A 13 -42.77 8.23 -8.01
CA LEU A 13 -41.68 8.98 -7.38
C LEU A 13 -40.55 8.10 -6.83
N MET A 14 -40.76 6.79 -6.64
CA MET A 14 -39.72 5.86 -6.18
C MET A 14 -38.86 5.27 -7.33
N LEU A 15 -39.21 5.51 -8.59
CA LEU A 15 -38.45 5.01 -9.76
C LEU A 15 -37.48 6.03 -10.37
N LEU A 16 -37.52 7.29 -9.94
CA LEU A 16 -36.59 8.35 -10.38
C LEU A 16 -35.31 8.45 -9.53
N GLY A 17 -35.16 7.61 -8.50
CA GLY A 17 -34.03 7.64 -7.55
C GLY A 17 -32.92 6.61 -7.80
N ALA A 18 -33.02 5.75 -8.83
CA ALA A 18 -32.16 4.57 -8.95
C ALA A 18 -31.10 4.63 -10.07
N PHE A 19 -30.97 5.72 -10.82
CA PHE A 19 -29.96 5.84 -11.87
C PHE A 19 -29.38 7.25 -11.93
N SER A 20 -28.22 7.45 -11.30
CA SER A 20 -27.13 8.35 -11.75
C SER A 20 -25.94 8.32 -10.77
N CYS A 21 -25.43 7.13 -10.41
CA CYS A 21 -24.04 6.99 -9.97
C CYS A 21 -23.20 6.54 -11.17
N SER A 22 -23.01 7.45 -12.12
CA SER A 22 -22.03 7.29 -13.19
C SER A 22 -21.74 8.66 -13.79
N SER A 23 -20.94 9.44 -13.08
CA SER A 23 -20.15 10.47 -13.74
C SER A 23 -19.28 9.76 -14.78
N PRO A 24 -19.45 10.03 -16.09
CA PRO A 24 -18.44 9.64 -17.05
C PRO A 24 -17.28 10.60 -16.82
N LEU A 25 -16.24 10.13 -16.13
CA LEU A 25 -14.97 10.85 -16.07
C LEU A 25 -14.38 10.82 -17.48
N HIS A 26 -14.77 11.81 -18.29
CA HIS A 26 -14.12 12.10 -19.55
C HIS A 26 -12.77 12.72 -19.21
N GLY A 27 -11.71 11.90 -19.26
CA GLY A 27 -10.34 12.39 -19.22
C GLY A 27 -9.34 11.44 -18.56
N SER A 28 -8.97 10.36 -19.24
CA SER A 28 -7.57 9.90 -19.40
C SER A 28 -7.49 8.45 -19.90
N HIS A 29 -7.67 8.25 -21.20
CA HIS A 29 -7.03 7.11 -21.88
C HIS A 29 -5.58 7.46 -22.23
N ALA A 30 -4.79 7.79 -21.21
CA ALA A 30 -3.35 7.94 -21.23
C ALA A 30 -2.83 7.67 -19.80
N ASP A 31 -1.84 6.78 -19.65
CA ASP A 31 -1.10 6.45 -18.42
C ASP A 31 -1.77 5.57 -17.35
N TRP A 32 -2.20 4.35 -17.71
CA TRP A 32 -2.49 3.26 -16.75
C TRP A 32 -1.29 2.34 -16.48
N THR A 33 -0.05 2.76 -16.76
CA THR A 33 1.09 2.13 -16.11
C THR A 33 1.06 2.55 -14.63
N PRO A 34 1.01 1.61 -13.66
CA PRO A 34 1.02 2.00 -12.26
C PRO A 34 2.29 2.85 -12.01
N PRO A 35 2.23 3.89 -11.17
CA PRO A 35 3.36 4.80 -10.97
C PRO A 35 4.65 4.08 -10.57
N CYS A 36 4.56 2.86 -10.01
CA CYS A 36 5.69 2.01 -9.71
C CYS A 36 6.41 1.45 -10.95
N GLU A 37 5.72 1.11 -12.05
CA GLU A 37 6.36 0.61 -13.28
C GLU A 37 7.18 1.70 -13.96
N ILE A 38 6.61 2.91 -14.07
CA ILE A 38 7.29 4.08 -14.67
C ILE A 38 8.48 4.50 -13.82
N ASN A 39 8.29 4.60 -12.50
CA ASN A 39 9.33 5.08 -11.61
C ASN A 39 10.30 3.98 -11.17
N ASN A 40 10.05 2.74 -11.61
CA ASN A 40 10.78 1.55 -11.19
C ASN A 40 10.91 1.47 -9.66
N ILE A 41 9.78 1.60 -8.94
CA ILE A 41 9.72 1.60 -7.47
C ILE A 41 9.14 0.28 -6.98
N GLY A 42 9.74 -0.29 -5.95
CA GLY A 42 9.16 -1.37 -5.14
C GLY A 42 9.12 -0.98 -3.66
N THR A 43 8.64 -1.88 -2.83
CA THR A 43 8.55 -1.68 -1.39
C THR A 43 9.41 -2.71 -0.66
N ILE A 44 10.16 -2.30 0.34
CA ILE A 44 10.81 -3.22 1.28
C ILE A 44 10.21 -3.07 2.67
N CYS A 45 9.87 -4.19 3.29
CA CYS A 45 9.29 -4.25 4.62
C CYS A 45 10.22 -4.99 5.58
N PHE A 46 10.66 -4.31 6.64
CA PHE A 46 11.46 -4.87 7.71
C PHE A 46 10.58 -5.19 8.91
N HIS A 47 10.52 -6.47 9.28
CA HIS A 47 9.79 -6.94 10.44
C HIS A 47 10.74 -7.28 11.58
N ASN A 48 10.52 -6.67 12.75
CA ASN A 48 11.32 -6.93 13.93
C ASN A 48 10.61 -7.89 14.87
N GLU A 49 11.02 -9.16 14.82
CA GLU A 49 10.51 -10.23 15.71
C GLU A 49 11.10 -10.18 17.12
N THR A 50 12.10 -9.33 17.35
CA THR A 50 12.80 -9.27 18.64
C THR A 50 12.09 -8.37 19.65
N SER A 51 12.43 -8.52 20.93
CA SER A 51 11.89 -7.69 22.02
C SER A 51 12.51 -6.28 22.13
N LYS A 52 13.50 -5.96 21.28
CA LYS A 52 14.22 -4.69 21.32
C LYS A 52 14.18 -4.01 19.97
N GLU A 53 14.34 -2.70 19.96
CA GLU A 53 14.43 -1.93 18.73
C GLU A 53 15.67 -2.35 17.89
N VAL A 54 15.51 -2.38 16.56
CA VAL A 54 16.58 -2.67 15.60
C VAL A 54 16.72 -1.48 14.66
N ALA A 55 17.93 -0.90 14.61
CA ALA A 55 18.26 0.11 13.62
C ALA A 55 18.64 -0.58 12.31
N VAL A 56 18.05 -0.12 11.20
CA VAL A 56 18.26 -0.65 9.85
C VAL A 56 18.70 0.49 8.93
N SER A 57 19.65 0.22 8.06
CA SER A 57 20.00 1.11 6.94
C SER A 57 20.04 0.34 5.62
N ILE A 58 19.56 0.99 4.55
CA ILE A 58 19.52 0.45 3.19
C ILE A 58 19.69 1.61 2.20
N GLY A 59 20.74 1.56 1.37
CA GLY A 59 21.12 2.71 0.55
C GLY A 59 21.41 3.94 1.41
N GLU A 60 20.73 5.06 1.11
CA GLU A 60 20.78 6.31 1.89
C GLU A 60 19.67 6.41 2.94
N SER A 61 18.82 5.40 3.05
CA SER A 61 17.68 5.38 3.99
C SER A 61 18.07 4.70 5.30
N GLU A 62 17.61 5.28 6.41
CA GLU A 62 17.76 4.73 7.75
C GLU A 62 16.40 4.67 8.44
N ALA A 63 16.15 3.61 9.19
CA ALA A 63 14.92 3.40 9.95
C ALA A 63 15.22 2.69 11.27
N SER A 64 14.34 2.91 12.26
CA SER A 64 14.39 2.15 13.51
C SER A 64 13.10 1.36 13.69
N VAL A 65 13.21 0.04 13.66
CA VAL A 65 12.06 -0.88 13.72
C VAL A 65 11.83 -1.29 15.17
N ARG A 66 10.72 -0.85 15.75
CA ARG A 66 10.36 -1.17 17.14
C ARG A 66 10.04 -2.67 17.29
N SER A 67 10.08 -3.16 18.53
CA SER A 67 9.77 -4.55 18.84
C SER A 67 8.39 -4.97 18.33
N ALA A 68 8.31 -6.14 17.71
CA ALA A 68 7.08 -6.73 17.15
C ALA A 68 6.34 -5.82 16.15
N THR A 69 7.07 -4.97 15.44
CA THR A 69 6.50 -4.08 14.40
C THR A 69 7.15 -4.30 13.05
N THR A 70 6.47 -3.81 12.02
CA THR A 70 6.97 -3.78 10.64
C THR A 70 7.03 -2.33 10.17
N ILE A 71 8.12 -1.97 9.50
CA ILE A 71 8.23 -0.71 8.76
C ILE A 71 8.46 -1.04 7.29
N CYS A 72 7.72 -0.36 6.42
CA CYS A 72 7.87 -0.48 4.97
C CYS A 72 8.37 0.84 4.38
N MET A 73 9.23 0.75 3.37
CA MET A 73 9.79 1.89 2.65
C MET A 73 9.70 1.64 1.16
N ASP A 74 9.27 2.65 0.41
CA ASP A 74 9.28 2.63 -1.04
C ASP A 74 10.67 3.08 -1.53
N ILE A 75 11.32 2.23 -2.31
CA ILE A 75 12.66 2.48 -2.87
C ILE A 75 12.69 2.07 -4.33
N TYR A 76 13.68 2.55 -5.08
CA TYR A 76 13.89 2.07 -6.45
C TYR A 76 14.13 0.57 -6.46
N ALA A 77 13.62 -0.10 -7.48
CA ALA A 77 13.83 -1.53 -7.67
C ALA A 77 15.31 -1.79 -7.98
N GLY A 78 15.84 -2.88 -7.42
CA GLY A 78 17.23 -3.25 -7.54
C GLY A 78 17.69 -4.18 -6.42
N ASN A 79 18.98 -4.49 -6.43
CA ASN A 79 19.62 -5.29 -5.40
C ASN A 79 20.29 -4.37 -4.38
N TYR A 80 19.95 -4.56 -3.12
CA TYR A 80 20.46 -3.77 -2.02
C TYR A 80 21.11 -4.66 -0.96
N GLU A 81 22.13 -4.14 -0.28
CA GLU A 81 22.58 -4.69 0.99
C GLU A 81 21.96 -3.83 2.10
N TYR A 82 21.16 -4.43 2.98
CA TYR A 82 20.73 -3.77 4.20
C TYR A 82 21.67 -4.12 5.35
N LYS A 83 21.84 -3.19 6.29
CA LYS A 83 22.61 -3.37 7.52
C LYS A 83 21.69 -3.19 8.69
N ALA A 84 21.77 -4.08 9.66
CA ALA A 84 20.96 -4.03 10.86
C ALA A 84 21.84 -4.07 12.11
N LYS A 85 21.41 -3.34 13.14
CA LYS A 85 22.11 -3.24 14.43
C LYS A 85 21.11 -3.30 15.58
N GLN A 86 21.41 -4.17 16.53
CA GLN A 86 20.72 -4.26 17.81
C GLN A 86 21.74 -4.32 18.94
N GLY A 87 21.93 -3.21 19.65
CA GLY A 87 22.99 -3.07 20.65
C GLY A 87 24.37 -3.32 20.03
N TRP A 88 25.04 -4.38 20.47
CA TRP A 88 26.36 -4.81 19.97
C TRP A 88 26.29 -5.74 18.75
N ARG A 89 25.13 -6.38 18.52
CA ARG A 89 24.94 -7.27 17.37
C ARG A 89 24.75 -6.44 16.11
N LYS A 90 25.46 -6.82 15.04
CA LYS A 90 25.36 -6.22 13.72
C LYS A 90 25.33 -7.33 12.68
N TRP A 91 24.50 -7.18 11.67
CA TRP A 91 24.47 -8.07 10.52
C TRP A 91 24.10 -7.30 9.26
N LYS A 92 24.29 -7.94 8.12
CA LYS A 92 23.98 -7.40 6.80
C LYS A 92 23.58 -8.54 5.88
N GLU A 93 22.61 -8.31 5.02
CA GLU A 93 22.15 -9.27 4.03
C GLU A 93 21.72 -8.55 2.75
N GLU A 94 21.74 -9.29 1.64
CA GLU A 94 21.25 -8.80 0.36
C GLU A 94 19.75 -9.02 0.23
N VAL A 95 19.07 -8.08 -0.43
CA VAL A 95 17.64 -8.13 -0.72
C VAL A 95 17.41 -7.56 -2.11
N GLU A 96 16.66 -8.31 -2.91
CA GLU A 96 16.15 -7.84 -4.18
C GLU A 96 14.80 -7.16 -3.95
N VAL A 97 14.66 -5.93 -4.45
CA VAL A 97 13.38 -5.20 -4.48
C VAL A 97 12.93 -5.15 -5.93
N MET A 98 11.85 -5.84 -6.25
CA MET A 98 11.27 -5.83 -7.59
C MET A 98 10.29 -4.66 -7.72
N SER A 99 10.24 -4.07 -8.91
CA SER A 99 9.28 -3.02 -9.24
C SER A 99 7.84 -3.53 -9.03
N CYS A 100 7.00 -2.69 -8.45
CA CYS A 100 5.60 -3.00 -8.12
C CYS A 100 5.40 -4.23 -7.24
N SER A 101 6.43 -4.63 -6.48
CA SER A 101 6.37 -5.74 -5.53
C SER A 101 6.81 -5.28 -4.14
N SER A 102 6.48 -6.10 -3.15
CA SER A 102 6.96 -5.95 -1.78
C SER A 102 7.90 -7.08 -1.40
N SER A 103 9.10 -6.73 -0.92
CA SER A 103 10.06 -7.68 -0.35
C SER A 103 9.99 -7.62 1.17
N TYR A 104 9.83 -8.78 1.81
CA TYR A 104 9.69 -8.89 3.26
C TYR A 104 10.93 -9.49 3.90
N VAL A 105 11.46 -8.80 4.91
CA VAL A 105 12.69 -9.18 5.63
C VAL A 105 12.39 -9.33 7.11
N SER A 106 12.67 -10.51 7.67
CA SER A 106 12.64 -10.72 9.11
C SER A 106 14.00 -10.37 9.73
N LEU A 107 14.00 -9.55 10.79
CA LEU A 107 15.20 -9.08 11.50
C LEU A 107 15.63 -10.01 12.65
N PHE A 108 15.28 -11.30 12.59
CA PHE A 108 15.62 -12.27 13.62
C PHE A 108 17.00 -12.91 13.38
N LYS A 109 17.94 -12.69 14.32
CA LYS A 109 19.23 -13.41 14.37
C LYS A 109 19.78 -13.60 15.79
#